data_AF-A0A6L6ECI2-F1
#
_entry.id   AF-A0A6L6ECI2-F1
#
_cell.length_a   1.000
_cell.length_b   1.000
_cell.length_c   1.000
_cell.angle_alpha   90.00
_cell.angle_beta   90.00
_cell.angle_gamma   90.00
#
_symmetry.space_group_name_H-M   'P 1'
#
loop_
_entity.id
_entity.type
_entity.pdbx_description
1 polymer ?
#
loop_
_entity_poly.entity_id
_entity_poly.type
_entity_poly.pdbx_seq_one_letter_code
_entity_poly.pdbx_strand_id
1 'polypeptide(L)' 'NACKTYGGFYLGSIGGPAARLAQDCIKKVEVLDYEELGMEAIWKIEIADFPAFIVVDDKGNDFFAERQTTVAIGKRPE' A
#
# COMPACT_ATOMS: atom_id res chain seq x y z
N ASN A 1 -8.02 14.20 -1.25
CA ASN A 1 -7.78 15.67 -1.23
C ASN A 1 -6.30 16.06 -1.30
N ALA A 2 -5.43 15.68 -0.35
CA ALA A 2 -4.02 16.11 -0.38
C ALA A 2 -3.26 15.73 -1.67
N CYS A 3 -3.40 14.47 -2.14
CA CYS A 3 -2.80 14.01 -3.40
C CYS A 3 -3.19 14.91 -4.59
N LYS A 4 -4.47 15.27 -4.69
CA LYS A 4 -4.98 16.20 -5.71
C LYS A 4 -4.39 17.61 -5.61
N THR A 5 -4.25 18.13 -4.38
CA THR A 5 -3.77 19.50 -4.17
C THR A 5 -2.27 19.65 -4.45
N TYR A 6 -1.47 18.63 -4.09
CA TYR A 6 -0.01 18.72 -4.10
C TYR A 6 0.67 17.83 -5.16
N GLY A 7 -0.11 17.20 -6.06
CA GLY A 7 0.43 16.32 -7.11
C GLY A 7 1.00 15.00 -6.59
N GLY A 8 0.47 14.50 -5.47
CA GLY A 8 0.91 13.26 -4.83
C GLY A 8 0.17 12.01 -5.32
N PHE A 9 0.74 10.84 -5.05
CA PHE A 9 0.15 9.54 -5.37
C PHE A 9 0.22 8.62 -4.14
N TYR A 10 -0.79 7.77 -3.97
CA TYR A 10 -0.76 6.70 -2.98
C TYR A 10 -0.66 5.36 -3.69
N LEU A 11 0.44 4.65 -3.42
CA LEU A 11 0.69 3.31 -3.95
C LEU A 11 0.35 2.27 -2.89
N GLY A 12 -0.63 1.41 -3.19
CA GLY A 12 -1.03 0.30 -2.33
C GLY A 12 -0.27 -0.98 -2.68
N SER A 13 0.53 -1.49 -1.74
CA SER A 13 1.09 -2.84 -1.84
C SER A 13 0.12 -3.89 -1.29
N ILE A 14 0.37 -5.17 -1.62
CA ILE A 14 -0.41 -6.28 -1.09
C ILE A 14 0.02 -6.55 0.36
N GLY A 15 -0.94 -6.46 1.29
CA GLY A 15 -0.74 -6.83 2.69
C GLY A 15 -0.72 -8.34 2.89
N GLY A 16 0.19 -8.84 3.74
CA GLY A 16 0.30 -10.26 4.11
C GLY A 16 1.59 -10.97 3.66
N PRO A 17 2.03 -10.93 2.39
CA PRO A 17 3.15 -11.72 1.88
C PRO A 17 4.53 -11.14 2.24
N ALA A 18 4.74 -10.71 3.49
CA ALA A 18 5.95 -10.00 3.94
C ALA A 18 7.23 -10.82 3.73
N ALA A 19 7.19 -12.14 3.97
CA ALA A 19 8.35 -13.01 3.77
C ALA A 19 8.83 -13.04 2.31
N ARG A 20 7.88 -13.06 1.37
CA ARG A 20 8.19 -13.02 -0.07
C ARG A 20 8.69 -11.65 -0.51
N LEU A 21 8.09 -10.58 -0.02
CA LEU A 21 8.58 -9.23 -0.29
C LEU A 21 10.01 -9.03 0.23
N ALA A 22 10.32 -9.52 1.43
CA ALA A 22 11.65 -9.45 2.01
C ALA A 22 12.69 -10.26 1.21
N GLN A 23 12.33 -11.46 0.75
CA GLN A 23 13.23 -12.31 -0.02
C GLN A 23 13.44 -11.83 -1.45
N ASP A 24 12.36 -11.46 -2.13
CA ASP A 24 12.36 -11.26 -3.58
C ASP A 24 12.58 -9.78 -3.95
N CYS A 25 12.07 -8.82 -3.16
CA CYS A 25 12.03 -7.41 -3.53
C CYS A 25 13.01 -6.51 -2.75
N ILE A 26 13.27 -6.78 -1.47
CA ILE A 26 14.14 -5.93 -0.63
C ILE A 26 15.62 -6.28 -0.85
N LYS A 27 16.42 -5.32 -1.29
CA LYS A 27 17.85 -5.52 -1.62
C LYS A 27 18.79 -4.99 -0.55
N LYS A 28 18.38 -3.95 0.17
CA LYS A 28 19.16 -3.35 1.26
C LYS A 28 18.24 -2.70 2.28
N VAL A 29 18.64 -2.74 3.55
CA VAL A 29 17.97 -2.08 4.67
C VAL A 29 19.02 -1.39 5.52
N GLU A 30 18.85 -0.09 5.77
CA GLU A 30 19.72 0.71 6.64
C GLU A 30 18.87 1.65 7.51
N VAL A 31 19.24 1.80 8.78
CA VAL A 31 18.62 2.81 9.66
C VAL A 31 19.09 4.18 9.20
N LEU A 32 18.16 5.08 8.93
CA LEU A 32 18.43 6.45 8.53
C LEU A 32 18.39 7.41 9.72
N ASP A 33 17.42 7.24 10.63
CA ASP A 33 17.24 8.12 11.80
C ASP A 33 16.42 7.43 12.91
N TYR A 34 16.50 7.93 14.14
CA TYR A 34 15.77 7.48 15.33
C TYR A 34 15.92 5.97 15.64
N GLU A 35 17.15 5.47 15.71
CA GLU A 35 17.47 4.06 15.96
C GLU A 35 16.87 3.52 17.27
N GLU A 36 16.72 4.39 18.28
CA GLU A 36 16.15 4.04 19.58
C GLU A 36 14.68 3.58 19.53
N LEU A 37 13.96 3.90 18.44
CA LEU A 37 12.59 3.46 18.22
C LEU A 37 12.48 2.01 17.72
N GLY A 38 13.62 1.33 17.50
CA GLY A 38 13.66 -0.07 17.09
C GLY A 38 13.00 -0.29 15.73
N MET A 39 11.95 -1.12 15.68
CA MET A 39 11.25 -1.42 14.43
C MET A 39 10.52 -0.20 13.82
N GLU A 40 10.26 0.84 14.62
CA GLU A 40 9.59 2.08 14.19
C GLU A 40 10.56 3.18 13.73
N ALA A 41 11.88 2.91 13.71
CA ALA A 41 12.90 3.84 13.22
C ALA A 41 12.64 4.24 11.75
N ILE A 42 13.28 5.32 11.29
CA ILE A 42 13.23 5.69 9.87
C ILE A 42 14.22 4.79 9.12
N TRP A 43 13.72 3.99 8.19
CA TRP A 43 14.52 3.08 7.38
C TRP A 43 14.68 3.61 5.97
N LYS A 44 15.90 3.55 5.45
CA LYS A 44 16.14 3.66 4.01
C LYS A 44 16.28 2.25 3.45
N ILE A 45 15.45 1.94 2.45
CA ILE A 45 15.42 0.63 1.82
C ILE A 45 15.66 0.77 0.32
N GLU A 46 16.44 -0.15 -0.23
CA GLU A 46 16.61 -0.31 -1.67
C GLU A 46 15.77 -1.51 -2.12
N ILE A 47 14.92 -1.32 -3.13
CA ILE A 47 13.96 -2.32 -3.60
C ILE A 47 14.07 -2.50 -5.12
N ALA A 48 13.73 -3.69 -5.60
CA ALA A 48 13.52 -3.98 -7.01
C ALA A 48 12.23 -4.77 -7.19
N ASP A 49 11.52 -4.54 -8.29
CA ASP A 49 10.31 -5.26 -8.69
C ASP A 49 9.23 -5.35 -7.59
N PHE A 50 9.06 -4.27 -6.82
CA PHE A 50 8.12 -4.21 -5.70
C PHE A 50 6.69 -3.97 -6.21
N PRO A 51 5.75 -4.90 -5.99
CA PRO A 51 4.41 -4.79 -6.54
C PRO A 51 3.56 -3.75 -5.77
N ALA A 52 2.93 -2.85 -6.52
CA ALA A 52 1.97 -1.88 -5.99
C ALA A 52 0.96 -1.44 -7.06
N PHE A 53 -0.17 -0.92 -6.60
CA PHE A 53 -1.22 -0.32 -7.42
C PHE A 53 -1.35 1.17 -7.09
N ILE A 54 -1.71 2.00 -8.08
CA ILE A 54 -2.15 3.37 -7.79
C ILE A 54 -3.54 3.28 -7.17
N VAL A 55 -3.63 3.59 -5.88
CA VAL A 55 -4.88 3.61 -5.13
C VAL A 55 -5.50 5.00 -5.17
N VAL A 56 -4.69 6.04 -4.95
CA VAL A 56 -5.12 7.44 -5.09
C VAL A 56 -4.19 8.14 -6.07
N ASP A 57 -4.78 8.87 -7.01
CA ASP A 57 -4.03 9.67 -7.97
C ASP A 57 -4.02 11.17 -7.62
N ASP A 58 -3.26 11.92 -8.41
CA ASP A 58 -3.11 13.37 -8.34
C ASP A 58 -4.33 14.16 -8.87
N LYS A 59 -5.41 13.48 -9.28
CA LYS A 59 -6.61 14.11 -9.86
C LYS A 59 -7.81 14.05 -8.90
N GLY A 60 -7.66 13.29 -7.82
CA GLY A 60 -8.68 13.10 -6.79
C GLY A 60 -9.47 11.81 -6.97
N ASN A 61 -9.00 10.89 -7.79
CA ASN A 61 -9.57 9.55 -7.90
C ASN A 61 -9.06 8.69 -6.74
N ASP A 62 -9.92 7.83 -6.21
CA ASP A 62 -9.63 6.89 -5.15
C ASP A 62 -10.27 5.54 -5.49
N PHE A 63 -9.45 4.51 -5.62
CA PHE A 63 -9.85 3.15 -5.97
C PHE A 63 -10.91 2.57 -5.02
N PHE A 64 -10.88 2.96 -3.75
CA PHE A 64 -11.82 2.44 -2.73
C PHE A 64 -13.08 3.30 -2.55
N ALA A 65 -13.17 4.45 -3.22
CA ALA A 65 -14.34 5.33 -3.09
C ALA A 65 -15.61 4.74 -3.73
N GLU A 66 -15.46 3.89 -4.76
CA GLU A 66 -16.56 3.11 -5.31
C GLU A 66 -16.79 1.86 -4.45
N ARG A 67 -17.87 1.90 -3.65
CA ARG A 67 -18.22 0.82 -2.71
C ARG A 67 -18.27 -0.54 -3.41
N GLN A 68 -17.72 -1.57 -2.75
CA GLN A 68 -18.08 -2.96 -2.98
C GLN A 68 -19.61 -3.08 -2.89
N THR A 69 -20.28 -3.25 -4.03
CA THR A 69 -21.71 -3.55 -4.05
C THR A 69 -21.95 -4.82 -3.24
N THR A 70 -22.77 -4.72 -2.20
CA THR A 70 -23.25 -5.89 -1.46
C THR A 70 -23.90 -6.84 -2.46
N VAL A 71 -23.28 -7.99 -2.72
CA VAL A 71 -23.90 -9.03 -3.53
C VAL A 71 -25.07 -9.57 -2.71
N ALA A 72 -26.28 -9.21 -3.10
CA ALA A 72 -27.48 -9.79 -2.50
C ALA A 72 -27.52 -11.27 -2.83
N ILE A 73 -27.17 -12.13 -1.86
CA ILE A 73 -27.40 -13.57 -1.99
C ILE A 73 -28.92 -13.75 -2.01
N GLY A 74 -29.47 -14.11 -3.17
CA GLY A 74 -30.90 -14.27 -3.37
C GLY A 74 -31.54 -15.15 -2.30
N LYS A 75 -32.73 -14.76 -1.82
CA LYS A 75 -33.47 -15.52 -0.80
C LYS A 75 -33.62 -16.98 -1.25
N ARG A 76 -33.33 -17.90 -0.33
CA ARG A 76 -33.55 -19.34 -0.47
C ARG A 76 -35.02 -19.58 -0.90
N PRO A 77 -35.29 -20.33 -1.98
CA PRO A 77 -36.65 -20.72 -2.33
C PRO A 77 -37.23 -21.63 -1.23
N GLU A 78 -38.53 -21.46 -0.97
CA GLU A 78 -39.30 -22.03 0.15
C GLU A 78 -39.17 -23.55 0.30
#